data_AF-A0A440VBM2-F1
#
_entry.id   AF-A0A440VBM2-F1
#
_cell.length_a   1.000
_cell.length_b   1.000
_cell.length_c   1.000
_cell.angle_alpha   90.00
_cell.angle_beta   90.00
_cell.angle_gamma   90.00
#
_symmetry.space_group_name_H-M   'P 1'
#
loop_
_entity.id
_entity.type
_entity.pdbx_description
1 polymer ?
#
loop_
_entity_poly.entity_id
_entity_poly.type
_entity_poly.pdbx_seq_one_letter_code
_entity_poly.pdbx_strand_id
1 'polypeptide(L)'
;MNPFSYGNVLTAGQWSYLFSQKQDALGYTPVNRGGDTMQGPLNTQASTSDGAGFSIPPGAAPGVPVDGQIWMTIFGLFFQIGGETIGPIANGTIVGPSSSVVGDIPVFSTTGGTALADSGISLASQLPNLILATPAFGSGVPAFRALIGADLPTPQPVALGGVKSAAAPPHQFGTGVDTSGNPTFAQPAISDVSGLAANMLAFLAGGTSAQLAAAMVDETGSGPLVFATNPTVALGSASTAVTQTPGDNSTKLATTAYVQAAIFATTTLPATRLATTTALPTVTYANGASGVGATLTASANGALTVDGVAANLNDVILVKNQASSFQNGIYTVTATGSAGAPFVLTRATYYNLSADIDLGDQTFVTGGATQGATTWTQNAKENPVIGTDPITFAQTAGVGSYTAGNGLVLAGTQFAIDTTIVTDLSSAQSLSNKTLVSPALSGVPTAPTAAAGTNSAQIASTAFAAAAAATAAAGSLVNVQVKTASGTYTPT
;
A
#
# COMPACT_ATOMS: atom_id res chain seq x y z
N MET A 1 37.00 -37.42 161.02
CA MET A 1 36.83 -37.11 162.45
C MET A 1 35.54 -37.76 162.93
N ASN A 2 35.68 -38.55 164.00
CA ASN A 2 34.77 -39.48 164.68
C ASN A 2 33.96 -40.49 163.82
N PRO A 3 34.27 -41.80 163.88
CA PRO A 3 33.50 -42.85 163.18
C PRO A 3 32.09 -42.92 163.77
N PHE A 4 31.09 -43.04 162.89
CA PHE A 4 29.68 -43.17 163.24
C PHE A 4 29.50 -44.31 164.26
N SER A 5 29.18 -43.99 165.51
CA SER A 5 28.75 -45.00 166.46
C SER A 5 27.28 -45.31 166.19
N TYR A 6 26.95 -46.58 166.05
CA TYR A 6 25.60 -47.08 165.87
C TYR A 6 24.67 -46.50 166.96
N GLY A 7 23.53 -45.93 166.55
CA GLY A 7 22.51 -45.37 167.45
C GLY A 7 22.32 -43.85 167.42
N ASN A 8 23.15 -43.07 166.71
CA ASN A 8 22.99 -41.62 166.58
C ASN A 8 22.34 -41.22 165.24
N VAL A 9 21.31 -40.37 165.29
CA VAL A 9 20.67 -39.78 164.09
C VAL A 9 21.42 -38.51 163.69
N LEU A 10 21.80 -38.41 162.41
CA LEU A 10 22.53 -37.25 161.88
C LEU A 10 21.66 -36.00 161.90
N THR A 11 22.28 -34.86 162.26
CA THR A 11 21.58 -33.56 162.22
C THR A 11 21.29 -33.15 160.77
N ALA A 12 20.28 -32.30 160.57
CA ALA A 12 19.92 -31.80 159.25
C ALA A 12 21.10 -31.13 158.51
N GLY A 13 22.02 -30.48 159.23
CA GLY A 13 23.23 -29.89 158.65
C GLY A 13 24.18 -30.94 158.08
N GLN A 14 24.32 -32.09 158.75
CA GLN A 14 25.15 -33.20 158.26
C GLN A 14 24.50 -33.90 157.07
N TRP A 15 23.17 -34.04 157.05
CA TRP A 15 22.44 -34.53 155.88
C TRP A 15 22.63 -33.64 154.66
N SER A 16 22.54 -32.31 154.84
CA SER A 16 22.73 -31.36 153.73
C SER A 16 24.15 -31.38 153.19
N TYR A 17 25.16 -31.50 154.06
CA TYR A 17 26.55 -31.63 153.65
C TYR A 17 26.79 -32.89 152.80
N LEU A 18 26.20 -34.03 153.18
CA LEU A 18 26.32 -35.28 152.42
C LEU A 18 25.57 -35.21 151.07
N PHE A 19 24.41 -34.57 151.01
CA PHE A 19 23.70 -34.36 149.75
C PHE A 19 24.46 -33.42 148.80
N SER A 20 25.12 -32.39 149.34
CA SER A 20 25.98 -31.51 148.55
C SER A 20 27.14 -32.28 147.91
N GLN A 21 27.77 -33.20 148.64
CA GLN A 21 28.86 -34.02 148.08
C GLN A 21 28.40 -35.03 147.02
N LYS A 22 27.09 -35.35 146.94
CA LYS A 22 26.57 -36.27 145.93
C LYS A 22 26.50 -35.65 144.53
N GLN A 23 26.45 -34.32 144.41
CA GLN A 23 26.42 -33.60 143.12
C GLN A 23 27.80 -33.55 142.44
N ASP A 24 28.90 -33.66 143.20
CA ASP A 24 30.28 -33.56 142.66
C ASP A 24 30.79 -34.84 141.96
N ALA A 25 30.04 -35.95 142.00
CA ALA A 25 30.47 -37.21 141.40
C ALA A 25 30.28 -37.30 139.87
N LEU A 26 29.52 -36.39 139.24
CA LEU A 26 29.15 -36.49 137.82
C LEU A 26 30.15 -35.83 136.85
N GLY A 27 31.11 -35.03 137.34
CA GLY A 27 32.17 -34.42 136.50
C GLY A 27 31.70 -33.36 135.50
N TYR A 28 30.40 -33.10 135.38
CA TYR A 28 29.81 -31.98 134.67
C TYR A 28 28.46 -31.61 135.30
N THR A 29 28.04 -30.36 135.16
CA THR A 29 26.71 -29.90 135.59
C THR A 29 25.70 -30.24 134.50
N PRO A 30 24.74 -31.16 134.72
CA PRO A 30 23.69 -31.43 133.75
C PRO A 30 22.85 -30.16 133.54
N VAL A 31 22.46 -29.89 132.29
CA VAL A 31 21.54 -28.79 131.95
C VAL A 31 20.21 -29.03 132.67
N ASN A 32 19.97 -28.34 133.77
CA ASN A 32 18.98 -28.79 134.75
C ASN A 32 17.92 -27.74 135.15
N ARG A 33 17.88 -26.59 134.47
CA ARG A 33 16.66 -25.82 134.13
C ARG A 33 17.00 -24.44 133.55
N GLY A 34 16.61 -24.21 132.29
CA GLY A 34 16.36 -22.89 131.66
C GLY A 34 17.51 -21.86 131.68
N GLY A 35 18.11 -21.59 130.51
CA GLY A 35 19.08 -20.50 130.32
C GLY A 35 20.56 -20.93 130.34
N ASP A 36 20.82 -22.21 130.58
CA ASP A 36 22.16 -22.79 130.49
C ASP A 36 22.70 -22.71 129.04
N THR A 37 24.00 -22.44 128.91
CA THR A 37 24.69 -22.39 127.61
C THR A 37 25.58 -23.61 127.43
N MET A 38 25.40 -24.35 126.33
CA MET A 38 26.31 -25.43 125.95
C MET A 38 27.53 -24.85 125.22
N GLN A 39 28.72 -25.01 125.79
CA GLN A 39 30.00 -24.55 125.19
C GLN A 39 30.65 -25.60 124.26
N GLY A 40 30.03 -26.77 124.11
CA GLY A 40 30.49 -27.88 123.27
C GLY A 40 29.36 -28.45 122.40
N PRO A 41 29.67 -29.34 121.44
CA PRO A 41 28.67 -29.88 120.51
C PRO A 41 27.60 -30.71 121.22
N LEU A 42 26.33 -30.48 120.87
CA LEU A 42 25.21 -31.31 121.29
C LEU A 42 25.08 -32.51 120.34
N ASN A 43 25.60 -33.66 120.76
CA ASN A 43 25.38 -34.93 120.05
C ASN A 43 24.15 -35.64 120.63
N THR A 44 23.04 -35.62 119.90
CA THR A 44 21.83 -36.34 120.29
C THR A 44 21.83 -37.76 119.73
N GLN A 45 21.01 -38.66 120.29
CA GLN A 45 20.77 -39.96 119.68
C GLN A 45 20.23 -39.79 118.25
N ALA A 46 20.59 -40.71 117.35
CA ALA A 46 20.02 -40.74 116.01
C ALA A 46 18.50 -40.97 116.10
N SER A 47 17.73 -40.21 115.33
CA SER A 47 16.28 -40.38 115.29
C SER A 47 15.90 -41.77 114.77
N THR A 48 14.87 -42.36 115.34
CA THR A 48 14.22 -43.60 114.89
C THR A 48 12.77 -43.31 114.49
N SER A 49 12.02 -44.33 114.09
CA SER A 49 10.58 -44.20 113.83
C SER A 49 9.77 -43.80 115.07
N ASP A 50 10.31 -44.05 116.26
CA ASP A 50 9.59 -43.93 117.52
C ASP A 50 10.00 -42.67 118.31
N GLY A 51 10.99 -41.91 117.81
CA GLY A 51 11.41 -40.66 118.44
C GLY A 51 12.62 -40.00 117.80
N ALA A 52 12.79 -38.70 118.05
CA ALA A 52 13.94 -37.93 117.60
C ALA A 52 14.87 -37.58 118.78
N GLY A 53 16.18 -37.58 118.53
CA GLY A 53 17.18 -37.19 119.54
C GLY A 53 17.06 -35.73 120.01
N PHE A 54 16.45 -34.88 119.19
CA PHE A 54 16.13 -33.50 119.52
C PHE A 54 14.72 -33.18 118.99
N SER A 55 13.83 -32.73 119.85
CA SER A 55 12.44 -32.43 119.50
C SER A 55 12.06 -31.04 119.99
N ILE A 56 11.57 -30.20 119.08
CA ILE A 56 10.95 -28.91 119.41
C ILE A 56 9.43 -29.11 119.24
N PRO A 57 8.66 -29.22 120.34
CA PRO A 57 7.22 -29.43 120.23
C PRO A 57 6.53 -28.20 119.63
N PRO A 58 5.40 -28.38 118.90
CA PRO A 58 4.63 -27.25 118.39
C PRO A 58 4.07 -26.40 119.54
N GLY A 59 4.27 -25.09 119.45
CA GLY A 59 3.77 -24.10 120.39
C GLY A 59 3.27 -22.84 119.69
N ALA A 60 3.09 -21.76 120.45
CA ALA A 60 2.82 -20.43 119.91
C ALA A 60 4.13 -19.73 119.53
N ALA A 61 4.08 -18.83 118.55
CA ALA A 61 5.23 -17.98 118.24
C ALA A 61 5.57 -17.07 119.43
N PRO A 62 6.87 -16.84 119.73
CA PRO A 62 7.27 -15.88 120.75
C PRO A 62 6.71 -14.49 120.44
N GLY A 63 6.16 -13.79 121.45
CA GLY A 63 5.62 -12.44 121.25
C GLY A 63 6.68 -11.39 120.92
N VAL A 64 7.95 -11.67 121.26
CA VAL A 64 9.12 -10.88 120.88
C VAL A 64 10.28 -11.86 120.60
N PRO A 65 10.39 -12.40 119.38
CA PRO A 65 11.46 -13.32 119.05
C PRO A 65 12.83 -12.64 119.09
N VAL A 66 13.84 -13.33 119.59
CA VAL A 66 15.23 -12.84 119.65
C VAL A 66 16.10 -13.71 118.76
N ASP A 67 17.06 -13.10 118.07
CA ASP A 67 18.00 -13.80 117.18
C ASP A 67 18.62 -15.04 117.84
N GLY A 68 18.66 -16.14 117.09
CA GLY A 68 19.11 -17.45 117.56
C GLY A 68 18.02 -18.30 118.22
N GLN A 69 16.82 -17.76 118.48
CA GLN A 69 15.68 -18.57 118.89
C GLN A 69 15.18 -19.42 117.73
N ILE A 70 14.89 -20.69 118.04
CA ILE A 70 14.27 -21.65 117.13
C ILE A 70 13.00 -22.16 117.79
N TRP A 71 11.86 -22.11 117.10
CA TRP A 71 10.59 -22.59 117.61
C TRP A 71 9.76 -23.27 116.52
N MET A 72 8.80 -24.09 116.92
CA MET A 72 7.81 -24.66 116.01
C MET A 72 6.44 -24.14 116.36
N THR A 73 5.62 -23.87 115.33
CA THR A 73 4.17 -23.74 115.48
C THR A 73 3.48 -24.85 114.69
N ILE A 74 2.15 -24.92 114.73
CA ILE A 74 1.39 -25.86 113.90
C ILE A 74 1.62 -25.67 112.38
N PHE A 75 2.19 -24.52 111.96
CA PHE A 75 2.44 -24.20 110.56
C PHE A 75 3.84 -24.57 110.06
N GLY A 76 4.79 -24.89 110.96
CA GLY A 76 6.16 -25.26 110.58
C GLY A 76 7.22 -24.81 111.57
N LEU A 77 8.48 -24.98 111.18
CA LEU A 77 9.66 -24.53 111.93
C LEU A 77 9.97 -23.07 111.62
N PHE A 78 10.32 -22.30 112.63
CA PHE A 78 10.71 -20.91 112.54
C PHE A 78 12.02 -20.69 113.30
N PHE A 79 12.80 -19.70 112.87
CA PHE A 79 13.90 -19.17 113.66
C PHE A 79 14.05 -17.68 113.43
N GLN A 80 14.61 -16.98 114.42
CA GLN A 80 14.89 -15.55 114.33
C GLN A 80 16.36 -15.34 113.99
N ILE A 81 16.66 -14.52 112.98
CA ILE A 81 18.02 -14.12 112.63
C ILE A 81 18.01 -12.70 112.05
N GLY A 82 18.95 -11.86 112.44
CA GLY A 82 19.08 -10.50 111.92
C GLY A 82 17.91 -9.58 112.23
N GLY A 83 17.15 -9.85 113.30
CA GLY A 83 15.94 -9.08 113.65
C GLY A 83 14.67 -9.51 112.90
N GLU A 84 14.74 -10.51 112.02
CA GLU A 84 13.60 -11.01 111.25
C GLU A 84 13.25 -12.47 111.58
N THR A 85 11.96 -12.78 111.59
CA THR A 85 11.45 -14.15 111.74
C THR A 85 11.49 -14.85 110.39
N ILE A 86 12.28 -15.92 110.30
CA ILE A 86 12.40 -16.75 109.09
C ILE A 86 11.58 -18.02 109.28
N GLY A 87 10.57 -18.21 108.41
CA GLY A 87 9.66 -19.36 108.41
C GLY A 87 8.22 -18.98 107.99
N PRO A 88 7.27 -19.93 107.96
CA PRO A 88 7.45 -21.34 108.30
C PRO A 88 8.30 -22.06 107.26
N ILE A 89 9.31 -22.79 107.72
CA ILE A 89 9.97 -23.81 106.91
C ILE A 89 9.10 -25.07 107.02
N ALA A 90 8.45 -25.37 105.89
CA ALA A 90 7.62 -26.53 105.65
C ALA A 90 7.91 -27.03 104.22
N ASN A 91 7.38 -28.19 103.82
CA ASN A 91 7.39 -28.56 102.40
C ASN A 91 6.42 -27.59 101.63
N GLY A 92 6.90 -26.54 100.91
CA GLY A 92 6.12 -25.44 100.21
C GLY A 92 6.74 -24.70 98.94
N THR A 93 6.14 -24.72 97.71
CA THR A 93 6.66 -24.39 96.34
C THR A 93 7.28 -23.00 96.32
N ILE A 94 8.25 -22.75 95.43
CA ILE A 94 8.91 -21.44 95.33
C ILE A 94 7.90 -20.38 94.90
N VAL A 95 7.39 -19.64 95.89
CA VAL A 95 6.77 -18.33 95.68
C VAL A 95 7.87 -17.30 95.89
N GLY A 96 8.54 -16.93 94.80
CA GLY A 96 9.32 -15.69 94.75
C GLY A 96 8.40 -14.50 94.37
N PRO A 97 8.83 -13.25 94.62
CA PRO A 97 8.13 -12.07 94.11
C PRO A 97 8.04 -12.10 92.57
N SER A 98 7.08 -11.35 92.00
CA SER A 98 6.83 -11.25 90.55
C SER A 98 8.02 -10.74 89.71
N SER A 99 9.10 -10.33 90.35
CA SER A 99 10.41 -10.00 89.77
C SER A 99 11.50 -10.37 90.77
N SER A 100 12.49 -11.17 90.36
CA SER A 100 13.62 -11.54 91.23
C SER A 100 14.73 -10.49 91.19
N VAL A 101 15.30 -10.18 92.36
CA VAL A 101 16.53 -9.38 92.51
C VAL A 101 17.65 -10.22 93.14
N VAL A 102 18.90 -9.73 93.07
CA VAL A 102 20.04 -10.37 93.73
C VAL A 102 19.81 -10.40 95.25
N GLY A 103 19.59 -11.59 95.80
CA GLY A 103 19.34 -11.80 97.23
C GLY A 103 18.10 -12.65 97.56
N ASP A 104 17.20 -12.86 96.59
CA ASP A 104 16.02 -13.70 96.80
C ASP A 104 16.40 -15.19 96.95
N ILE A 105 16.00 -15.81 98.07
CA ILE A 105 16.21 -17.25 98.33
C ILE A 105 14.92 -18.03 98.01
N PRO A 106 14.94 -19.03 97.12
CA PRO A 106 13.77 -19.85 96.82
C PRO A 106 13.35 -20.77 97.99
N VAL A 107 12.05 -20.92 98.27
CA VAL A 107 11.47 -21.85 99.28
C VAL A 107 10.74 -23.03 98.61
N PHE A 108 10.83 -24.30 99.04
CA PHE A 108 10.41 -25.48 98.23
C PHE A 108 9.25 -26.36 98.74
N SER A 109 8.24 -26.66 97.89
CA SER A 109 7.22 -27.76 97.99
C SER A 109 7.15 -28.44 96.67
N THR A 110 7.08 -29.73 96.84
CA THR A 110 6.25 -30.71 96.16
C THR A 110 5.05 -30.11 95.42
N THR A 111 5.21 -29.71 94.17
CA THR A 111 4.99 -30.59 93.00
C THR A 111 5.11 -29.77 91.72
N GLY A 112 6.11 -30.10 90.87
CA GLY A 112 6.18 -29.75 89.45
C GLY A 112 6.08 -28.27 89.07
N GLY A 113 7.22 -27.60 88.82
CA GLY A 113 7.25 -26.24 88.28
C GLY A 113 8.49 -25.98 87.42
N THR A 114 8.25 -25.38 86.25
CA THR A 114 9.21 -24.95 85.21
C THR A 114 10.26 -23.98 85.73
N ALA A 115 11.50 -24.17 85.25
CA ALA A 115 12.62 -23.26 85.50
C ALA A 115 12.33 -21.85 84.96
N LEU A 116 12.92 -20.87 85.64
CA LEU A 116 12.98 -19.46 85.28
C LEU A 116 13.24 -19.27 83.76
N ALA A 117 12.28 -18.76 83.01
CA ALA A 117 12.49 -18.31 81.63
C ALA A 117 12.32 -16.79 81.54
N ASP A 118 13.45 -16.14 81.31
CA ASP A 118 13.63 -14.73 80.96
C ASP A 118 12.80 -14.32 79.73
N SER A 119 12.51 -13.02 79.59
CA SER A 119 11.51 -12.41 78.71
C SER A 119 11.89 -12.37 77.21
N GLY A 120 12.29 -13.49 76.61
CA GLY A 120 12.57 -13.57 75.16
C GLY A 120 11.28 -13.64 74.32
N ILE A 121 11.12 -12.78 73.31
CA ILE A 121 9.98 -12.76 72.38
C ILE A 121 9.98 -14.04 71.51
N SER A 122 8.87 -14.78 71.49
CA SER A 122 8.66 -15.93 70.59
C SER A 122 8.24 -15.45 69.18
N LEU A 123 9.03 -15.77 68.15
CA LEU A 123 8.70 -15.50 66.75
C LEU A 123 7.75 -16.58 66.21
N ALA A 124 6.43 -16.39 66.34
CA ALA A 124 5.43 -17.30 65.77
C ALA A 124 5.50 -17.38 64.24
N SER A 125 5.05 -18.50 63.65
CA SER A 125 4.91 -18.69 62.19
C SER A 125 4.05 -17.58 61.55
N GLN A 126 4.46 -17.09 60.38
CA GLN A 126 3.83 -15.96 59.69
C GLN A 126 3.40 -16.31 58.27
N LEU A 127 2.51 -15.50 57.70
CA LEU A 127 2.16 -15.56 56.29
C LEU A 127 3.37 -15.19 55.41
N PRO A 128 3.46 -15.73 54.17
CA PRO A 128 4.52 -15.37 53.24
C PRO A 128 4.57 -13.86 52.97
N ASN A 129 5.76 -13.36 52.61
CA ASN A 129 6.02 -11.97 52.22
C ASN A 129 5.86 -10.90 53.32
N LEU A 130 5.93 -11.31 54.59
CA LEU A 130 6.08 -10.39 55.71
C LEU A 130 7.54 -10.31 56.16
N ILE A 131 8.00 -9.11 56.49
CA ILE A 131 9.34 -8.87 57.05
C ILE A 131 9.21 -8.48 58.53
N LEU A 132 10.15 -8.95 59.36
CA LEU A 132 10.28 -8.45 60.73
C LEU A 132 10.87 -7.05 60.64
N ALA A 133 10.10 -6.06 61.05
CA ALA A 133 10.51 -4.69 60.88
C ALA A 133 10.37 -3.89 62.18
N THR A 134 11.23 -2.90 62.32
CA THR A 134 11.18 -1.95 63.42
C THR A 134 9.90 -1.11 63.32
N PRO A 135 9.41 -0.58 64.45
CA PRO A 135 8.22 0.27 64.50
C PRO A 135 8.31 1.43 63.52
N ALA A 136 7.19 1.76 62.87
CA ALA A 136 7.13 2.77 61.82
C ALA A 136 7.61 4.16 62.25
N PHE A 137 7.61 4.47 63.55
CA PHE A 137 8.10 5.74 64.09
C PHE A 137 8.74 5.50 65.48
N GLY A 138 10.06 5.63 65.58
CA GLY A 138 10.84 5.81 66.81
C GLY A 138 10.33 5.13 68.09
N SER A 139 10.76 3.89 68.31
CA SER A 139 10.49 3.02 69.48
C SER A 139 9.12 2.31 69.52
N GLY A 140 9.14 1.02 69.84
CA GLY A 140 7.98 0.11 69.81
C GLY A 140 8.40 -1.36 69.61
N VAL A 141 7.44 -2.27 69.70
CA VAL A 141 7.67 -3.71 69.54
C VAL A 141 7.85 -4.06 68.05
N PRO A 142 8.93 -4.76 67.65
CA PRO A 142 9.07 -5.25 66.28
C PRO A 142 7.86 -6.09 65.86
N ALA A 143 7.34 -5.85 64.66
CA ALA A 143 6.19 -6.57 64.13
C ALA A 143 6.45 -6.99 62.68
N PHE A 144 5.79 -8.06 62.27
CA PHE A 144 5.78 -8.49 60.88
C PHE A 144 4.85 -7.57 60.06
N ARG A 145 5.38 -6.92 59.02
CA ARG A 145 4.59 -6.10 58.07
C ARG A 145 4.93 -6.45 56.63
N ALA A 146 4.08 -6.00 55.70
CA ALA A 146 4.39 -6.03 54.28
C ALA A 146 5.58 -5.12 53.97
N LEU A 147 6.40 -5.53 53.00
CA LEU A 147 7.48 -4.73 52.45
C LEU A 147 6.91 -3.45 51.81
N ILE A 148 7.33 -2.28 52.27
CA ILE A 148 6.96 -0.99 51.65
C ILE A 148 8.11 -0.39 50.86
N GLY A 149 7.84 0.60 50.00
CA GLY A 149 8.88 1.24 49.18
C GLY A 149 10.03 1.87 49.98
N ALA A 150 9.79 2.29 51.22
CA ALA A 150 10.84 2.80 52.12
C ALA A 150 11.75 1.70 52.69
N ASP A 151 11.32 0.44 52.65
CA ASP A 151 12.12 -0.73 53.06
C ASP A 151 13.04 -1.20 51.91
N LEU A 152 12.81 -0.72 50.70
CA LEU A 152 13.66 -1.00 49.54
C LEU A 152 14.79 0.03 49.45
N PRO A 153 16.03 -0.39 49.14
CA PRO A 153 17.10 0.54 48.81
C PRO A 153 16.70 1.46 47.65
N THR A 154 17.07 2.74 47.72
CA THR A 154 16.88 3.67 46.60
C THR A 154 17.53 3.10 45.34
N PRO A 155 16.81 2.98 44.21
CA PRO A 155 17.39 2.50 42.95
C PRO A 155 18.62 3.33 42.57
N GLN A 156 19.77 2.68 42.48
CA GLN A 156 21.04 3.28 42.08
C GLN A 156 21.82 2.29 41.20
N PRO A 157 22.73 2.75 40.33
CA PRO A 157 23.47 1.88 39.40
C PRO A 157 24.29 0.76 40.07
N VAL A 158 24.61 0.91 41.36
CA VAL A 158 25.49 0.01 42.13
C VAL A 158 24.76 -0.84 43.19
N ALA A 159 23.45 -0.64 43.41
CA ALA A 159 22.70 -1.39 44.41
C ALA A 159 22.12 -2.69 43.82
N LEU A 160 22.53 -3.85 44.35
CA LEU A 160 21.91 -5.14 44.04
C LEU A 160 20.56 -5.27 44.78
N GLY A 161 19.49 -5.64 44.06
CA GLY A 161 18.19 -6.01 44.65
C GLY A 161 17.02 -5.03 44.41
N GLY A 162 17.24 -3.90 43.76
CA GLY A 162 16.17 -3.05 43.17
C GLY A 162 16.24 -3.09 41.64
N VAL A 163 15.18 -2.66 40.93
CA VAL A 163 15.32 -2.34 39.50
C VAL A 163 16.42 -1.29 39.41
N LYS A 164 17.55 -1.63 38.79
CA LYS A 164 18.67 -0.69 38.69
C LYS A 164 18.19 0.54 37.92
N SER A 165 18.44 1.72 38.46
CA SER A 165 18.16 2.95 37.72
C SER A 165 19.13 3.04 36.55
N ALA A 166 18.61 3.03 35.32
CA ALA A 166 19.40 3.26 34.11
C ALA A 166 18.87 4.51 33.40
N ALA A 167 19.77 5.42 33.02
CA ALA A 167 19.41 6.55 32.18
C ALA A 167 19.16 6.04 30.75
N ALA A 168 18.02 6.37 30.16
CA ALA A 168 17.72 6.01 28.79
C ALA A 168 18.74 6.66 27.85
N PRO A 169 19.45 5.89 27.01
CA PRO A 169 20.31 6.45 25.97
C PRO A 169 19.48 7.28 24.97
N PRO A 170 20.07 8.31 24.33
CA PRO A 170 19.38 9.06 23.29
C PRO A 170 18.80 8.15 22.21
N HIS A 171 17.54 8.40 21.86
CA HIS A 171 16.79 7.71 20.80
C HIS A 171 16.52 6.21 21.01
N GLN A 172 16.63 5.67 22.24
CA GLN A 172 16.26 4.28 22.54
C GLN A 172 15.07 4.21 23.51
N PHE A 173 14.23 3.19 23.35
CA PHE A 173 13.11 2.90 24.26
C PHE A 173 13.48 1.77 25.21
N GLY A 174 12.86 1.75 26.39
CA GLY A 174 12.98 0.62 27.32
C GLY A 174 12.30 -0.62 26.73
N THR A 175 13.06 -1.69 26.55
CA THR A 175 12.58 -2.95 25.94
C THR A 175 12.30 -4.04 26.97
N GLY A 176 12.75 -3.88 28.21
CA GLY A 176 12.54 -4.86 29.27
C GLY A 176 13.42 -4.63 30.49
N VAL A 177 13.38 -5.59 31.42
CA VAL A 177 14.27 -5.69 32.58
C VAL A 177 14.82 -7.11 32.60
N ASP A 178 16.14 -7.27 32.65
CA ASP A 178 16.77 -8.59 32.69
C ASP A 178 16.63 -9.28 34.05
N THR A 179 17.09 -10.53 34.15
CA THR A 179 17.04 -11.32 35.40
C THR A 179 17.87 -10.76 36.55
N SER A 180 18.76 -9.79 36.25
CA SER A 180 19.57 -9.06 37.24
C SER A 180 18.98 -7.69 37.60
N GLY A 181 17.80 -7.35 37.07
CA GLY A 181 17.11 -6.08 37.34
C GLY A 181 17.64 -4.90 36.50
N ASN A 182 18.45 -5.12 35.45
CA ASN A 182 18.90 -4.05 34.57
C ASN A 182 17.82 -3.73 33.52
N PRO A 183 17.37 -2.47 33.37
CA PRO A 183 16.57 -2.05 32.23
C PRO A 183 17.39 -2.17 30.94
N THR A 184 16.80 -2.75 29.90
CA THR A 184 17.38 -2.85 28.55
C THR A 184 16.79 -1.80 27.63
N PHE A 185 17.59 -1.29 26.69
CA PHE A 185 17.17 -0.26 25.73
C PHE A 185 17.55 -0.64 24.30
N ALA A 186 16.68 -0.34 23.34
CA ALA A 186 16.95 -0.45 21.91
C ALA A 186 16.13 0.56 21.11
N GLN A 187 16.54 0.83 19.87
CA GLN A 187 15.61 1.45 18.92
C GLN A 187 14.56 0.43 18.50
N PRO A 188 13.28 0.82 18.35
CA PRO A 188 12.27 -0.06 17.79
C PRO A 188 12.61 -0.24 16.30
N ALA A 189 12.54 -1.47 15.80
CA ALA A 189 12.59 -1.67 14.36
C ALA A 189 11.30 -1.08 13.76
N ILE A 190 11.35 -0.62 12.51
CA ILE A 190 10.14 -0.14 11.83
C ILE A 190 9.04 -1.23 11.79
N SER A 191 9.43 -2.51 11.76
CA SER A 191 8.54 -3.67 11.86
C SER A 191 7.77 -3.78 13.18
N ASP A 192 8.22 -3.11 14.23
CA ASP A 192 7.59 -3.14 15.56
C ASP A 192 6.45 -2.11 15.69
N VAL A 193 6.31 -1.22 14.71
CA VAL A 193 5.25 -0.21 14.68
C VAL A 193 3.98 -0.83 14.08
N SER A 194 2.94 -0.97 14.90
CA SER A 194 1.63 -1.46 14.47
C SER A 194 0.76 -0.32 13.92
N GLY A 195 -0.25 -0.67 13.11
CA GLY A 195 -1.22 0.30 12.57
C GLY A 195 -0.74 1.11 11.35
N LEU A 196 0.44 0.80 10.79
CA LEU A 196 0.79 1.32 9.47
C LEU A 196 -0.15 0.76 8.41
N ALA A 197 -0.46 1.59 7.42
CA ALA A 197 -1.15 1.15 6.21
C ALA A 197 -0.34 0.07 5.47
N ALA A 198 -1.02 -0.73 4.63
CA ALA A 198 -0.37 -1.78 3.86
C ALA A 198 0.85 -1.25 3.09
N ASN A 199 1.92 -2.04 3.01
CA ASN A 199 3.16 -1.76 2.28
C ASN A 199 4.01 -0.55 2.78
N MET A 200 3.53 0.24 3.74
CA MET A 200 4.29 1.37 4.33
C MET A 200 5.58 0.94 5.05
N LEU A 201 5.60 -0.25 5.65
CA LEU A 201 6.79 -0.81 6.31
C LEU A 201 7.97 -0.95 5.34
N ALA A 202 7.71 -1.42 4.12
CA ALA A 202 8.74 -1.61 3.11
C ALA A 202 9.27 -0.28 2.57
N PHE A 203 8.39 0.74 2.46
CA PHE A 203 8.79 2.08 2.05
C PHE A 203 9.68 2.76 3.10
N LEU A 204 9.34 2.72 4.38
CA LEU A 204 10.15 3.34 5.44
C LEU A 204 11.49 2.63 5.72
N ALA A 205 11.63 1.36 5.31
CA ALA A 205 12.86 0.59 5.50
C ALA A 205 13.98 0.88 4.47
N GLY A 206 13.66 1.54 3.34
CA GLY A 206 14.65 1.76 2.27
C GLY A 206 14.19 2.56 1.05
N GLY A 207 12.92 2.95 0.98
CA GLY A 207 12.41 4.00 0.10
C GLY A 207 12.74 3.88 -1.39
N THR A 208 12.33 2.81 -2.07
CA THR A 208 12.34 2.78 -3.54
C THR A 208 11.05 3.36 -4.12
N SER A 209 11.10 3.83 -5.37
CA SER A 209 9.90 4.26 -6.10
C SER A 209 8.87 3.12 -6.26
N ALA A 210 9.32 1.86 -6.33
CA ALA A 210 8.44 0.69 -6.37
C ALA A 210 7.73 0.46 -5.02
N GLN A 211 8.44 0.62 -3.90
CA GLN A 211 7.85 0.51 -2.56
C GLN A 211 6.89 1.67 -2.27
N LEU A 212 7.21 2.88 -2.74
CA LEU A 212 6.31 4.03 -2.65
C LEU A 212 5.01 3.75 -3.43
N ALA A 213 5.13 3.32 -4.69
CA ALA A 213 3.96 3.00 -5.51
C ALA A 213 3.08 1.88 -4.91
N ALA A 214 3.65 0.96 -4.14
CA ALA A 214 2.89 -0.08 -3.46
C ALA A 214 2.25 0.39 -2.13
N ALA A 215 2.86 1.36 -1.43
CA ALA A 215 2.34 1.95 -0.19
C ALA A 215 1.20 2.94 -0.42
N MET A 216 1.18 3.55 -1.59
CA MET A 216 0.08 4.30 -2.16
C MET A 216 -0.98 3.28 -2.62
N VAL A 217 -2.08 3.11 -1.88
CA VAL A 217 -3.13 2.09 -2.16
C VAL A 217 -4.55 2.64 -2.36
N ASP A 218 -4.79 3.93 -2.12
CA ASP A 218 -6.11 4.59 -2.17
C ASP A 218 -6.26 5.58 -3.34
N GLU A 219 -5.39 5.49 -4.35
CA GLU A 219 -5.24 6.45 -5.44
C GLU A 219 -6.32 6.28 -6.51
N THR A 220 -7.55 6.53 -6.07
CA THR A 220 -8.65 6.93 -6.94
C THR A 220 -8.74 8.46 -6.92
N GLY A 221 -7.66 9.19 -7.25
CA GLY A 221 -7.65 10.66 -7.24
C GLY A 221 -6.30 11.31 -7.58
N SER A 222 -6.32 12.54 -8.12
CA SER A 222 -5.14 13.26 -8.64
C SER A 222 -4.19 13.78 -7.55
N GLY A 223 -2.91 13.38 -7.62
CA GLY A 223 -1.77 13.88 -6.85
C GLY A 223 -0.46 13.66 -7.63
N PRO A 224 0.71 14.17 -7.20
CA PRO A 224 1.98 14.04 -7.95
C PRO A 224 2.42 12.60 -8.23
N LEU A 225 1.88 11.63 -7.48
CA LEU A 225 2.09 10.19 -7.66
C LEU A 225 0.95 9.50 -8.44
N VAL A 226 -0.12 10.22 -8.78
CA VAL A 226 -1.31 9.69 -9.46
C VAL A 226 -1.51 10.36 -10.80
N PHE A 227 -1.36 9.60 -11.88
CA PHE A 227 -1.70 10.02 -13.24
C PHE A 227 -3.22 10.04 -13.47
N ALA A 228 -4.00 10.69 -12.61
CA ALA A 228 -5.45 10.79 -12.80
C ALA A 228 -5.82 12.08 -13.54
N THR A 229 -6.64 11.91 -14.59
CA THR A 229 -7.36 12.89 -15.42
C THR A 229 -6.72 14.28 -15.47
N ASN A 230 -5.89 14.49 -16.49
CA ASN A 230 -5.14 15.72 -16.78
C ASN A 230 -3.88 16.00 -15.93
N PRO A 231 -3.00 15.02 -15.63
CA PRO A 231 -1.69 15.36 -15.12
C PRO A 231 -0.95 16.18 -16.19
N THR A 232 -0.51 17.39 -15.84
CA THR A 232 0.42 18.15 -16.67
C THR A 232 1.77 17.45 -16.59
N VAL A 233 2.00 16.48 -17.48
CA VAL A 233 3.27 15.75 -17.56
C VAL A 233 4.29 16.67 -18.22
N ALA A 234 5.17 17.27 -17.41
CA ALA A 234 6.34 17.98 -17.91
C ALA A 234 7.36 16.94 -18.42
N LEU A 235 7.32 16.64 -19.72
CA LEU A 235 8.29 15.77 -20.37
C LEU A 235 9.62 16.51 -20.51
N GLY A 236 10.70 15.91 -20.00
CA GLY A 236 12.05 16.41 -20.21
C GLY A 236 12.52 16.18 -21.65
N SER A 237 13.60 16.83 -22.05
CA SER A 237 14.17 16.74 -23.41
C SER A 237 14.61 15.33 -23.85
N ALA A 238 14.70 14.36 -22.93
CA ALA A 238 15.08 12.97 -23.19
C ALA A 238 13.93 11.96 -23.00
N SER A 239 12.68 12.41 -22.86
CA SER A 239 11.53 11.51 -22.69
C SER A 239 11.28 10.66 -23.94
N THR A 240 10.99 9.37 -23.74
CA THR A 240 10.62 8.41 -24.80
C THR A 240 9.17 7.97 -24.66
N ALA A 241 8.56 7.59 -25.78
CA ALA A 241 7.19 7.05 -25.82
C ALA A 241 7.09 6.00 -26.95
N VAL A 242 6.06 5.16 -26.88
CA VAL A 242 5.78 4.17 -27.94
C VAL A 242 5.25 4.89 -29.17
N THR A 243 5.90 4.69 -30.32
CA THR A 243 5.44 5.22 -31.61
C THR A 243 4.19 4.46 -32.07
N GLN A 244 3.12 5.19 -32.39
CA GLN A 244 1.87 4.62 -32.86
C GLN A 244 1.99 4.12 -34.30
N THR A 245 1.10 3.21 -34.69
CA THR A 245 0.96 2.78 -36.09
C THR A 245 0.41 3.92 -36.95
N PRO A 246 0.81 4.02 -38.24
CA PRO A 246 0.21 4.98 -39.17
C PRO A 246 -1.33 4.88 -39.19
N GLY A 247 -2.01 6.02 -39.13
CA GLY A 247 -3.49 6.09 -39.12
C GLY A 247 -4.17 6.04 -37.74
N ASP A 248 -3.43 5.94 -36.63
CA ASP A 248 -4.00 6.08 -35.27
C ASP A 248 -4.59 7.51 -35.10
N ASN A 249 -5.87 7.61 -34.72
CA ASN A 249 -6.62 8.85 -34.52
C ASN A 249 -7.05 9.08 -33.06
N SER A 250 -6.43 8.38 -32.11
CA SER A 250 -6.69 8.54 -30.68
C SER A 250 -6.09 9.83 -30.12
N THR A 251 -6.42 10.16 -28.87
CA THR A 251 -5.94 11.35 -28.15
C THR A 251 -4.55 11.17 -27.52
N LYS A 252 -3.76 10.20 -27.99
CA LYS A 252 -2.41 9.92 -27.47
C LYS A 252 -1.43 11.03 -27.87
N LEU A 253 -0.36 11.19 -27.09
CA LEU A 253 0.77 12.05 -27.45
C LEU A 253 1.52 11.47 -28.65
N ALA A 254 1.77 12.30 -29.67
CA ALA A 254 2.53 11.91 -30.85
C ALA A 254 4.04 11.90 -30.59
N THR A 255 4.74 10.85 -31.02
CA THR A 255 6.21 10.82 -30.99
C THR A 255 6.79 11.60 -32.16
N THR A 256 8.04 12.06 -32.05
CA THR A 256 8.75 12.67 -33.18
C THR A 256 8.81 11.71 -34.37
N ALA A 257 8.98 10.40 -34.15
CA ALA A 257 8.95 9.39 -35.21
C ALA A 257 7.57 9.29 -35.90
N TYR A 258 6.46 9.34 -35.15
CA TYR A 258 5.11 9.34 -35.73
C TYR A 258 4.87 10.59 -36.58
N VAL A 259 5.24 11.77 -36.07
CA VAL A 259 5.13 13.04 -36.82
C VAL A 259 6.01 13.03 -38.06
N GLN A 260 7.25 12.55 -37.96
CA GLN A 260 8.15 12.41 -39.11
C GLN A 260 7.55 11.47 -40.17
N ALA A 261 7.01 10.31 -39.78
CA ALA A 261 6.35 9.38 -40.72
C ALA A 261 5.13 10.02 -41.41
N ALA A 262 4.36 10.84 -40.71
CA ALA A 262 3.25 11.60 -41.30
C ALA A 262 3.72 12.69 -42.29
N ILE A 263 4.86 13.32 -42.00
CA ILE A 263 5.47 14.34 -42.89
C ILE A 263 6.08 13.69 -44.14
N PHE A 264 6.74 12.54 -44.00
CA PHE A 264 7.30 11.80 -45.13
C PHE A 264 6.24 11.22 -46.08
N ALA A 265 4.96 11.17 -45.68
CA ALA A 265 3.86 10.83 -46.59
C ALA A 265 3.60 11.89 -47.69
N THR A 266 4.36 13.00 -47.77
CA THR A 266 4.30 13.95 -48.90
C THR A 266 5.65 14.61 -49.15
N THR A 267 6.47 13.99 -50.00
CA THR A 267 7.71 14.53 -50.55
C THR A 267 7.43 15.18 -51.91
N THR A 268 7.77 16.46 -52.05
CA THR A 268 7.70 17.16 -53.34
C THR A 268 9.05 17.05 -54.03
N LEU A 269 9.10 16.30 -55.13
CA LEU A 269 10.26 16.12 -55.97
C LEU A 269 10.49 17.35 -56.87
N PRO A 270 11.71 17.55 -57.39
CA PRO A 270 11.96 18.53 -58.44
C PRO A 270 10.98 18.39 -59.60
N ALA A 271 10.59 19.53 -60.17
CA ALA A 271 9.64 19.56 -61.26
C ALA A 271 10.20 18.84 -62.50
N THR A 272 9.35 18.09 -63.18
CA THR A 272 9.66 17.52 -64.48
C THR A 272 9.24 18.50 -65.58
N ARG A 273 9.98 18.54 -66.69
CA ARG A 273 9.63 19.38 -67.83
C ARG A 273 8.47 18.80 -68.61
N LEU A 274 8.52 17.51 -68.91
CA LEU A 274 7.54 16.80 -69.74
C LEU A 274 7.09 15.51 -69.03
N ALA A 275 5.92 15.01 -69.38
CA ALA A 275 5.46 13.69 -68.96
C ALA A 275 4.94 12.91 -70.16
N THR A 276 5.19 11.59 -70.19
CA THR A 276 4.69 10.72 -71.27
C THR A 276 3.16 10.70 -71.29
N THR A 277 2.55 10.70 -72.47
CA THR A 277 1.11 10.45 -72.68
C THR A 277 0.84 8.99 -73.07
N THR A 278 1.80 8.37 -73.76
CA THR A 278 1.80 6.96 -74.17
C THR A 278 3.17 6.34 -73.89
N ALA A 279 3.32 5.04 -74.13
CA ALA A 279 4.63 4.41 -74.13
C ALA A 279 5.55 5.16 -75.12
N LEU A 280 6.82 5.33 -74.71
CA LEU A 280 7.86 5.83 -75.62
C LEU A 280 8.02 4.83 -76.78
N PRO A 281 8.55 5.27 -77.93
CA PRO A 281 8.99 4.36 -78.99
C PRO A 281 9.88 3.25 -78.41
N THR A 282 9.86 2.04 -78.99
CA THR A 282 10.54 0.86 -78.44
C THR A 282 11.92 1.18 -77.86
N VAL A 283 12.10 0.89 -76.57
CA VAL A 283 13.33 1.14 -75.82
C VAL A 283 13.90 -0.15 -75.24
N THR A 284 15.23 -0.20 -75.10
CA THR A 284 15.93 -1.18 -74.28
C THR A 284 16.17 -0.57 -72.90
N TYR A 285 15.68 -1.24 -71.86
CA TYR A 285 15.95 -0.87 -70.47
C TYR A 285 17.22 -1.55 -69.97
N ALA A 286 18.17 -0.78 -69.45
CA ALA A 286 19.32 -1.29 -68.72
C ALA A 286 19.23 -0.84 -67.27
N ASN A 287 19.21 -1.77 -66.32
CA ASN A 287 18.93 -1.46 -64.90
C ASN A 287 20.09 -0.78 -64.15
N GLY A 288 21.25 -0.58 -64.80
CA GLY A 288 22.45 -0.05 -64.15
C GLY A 288 22.84 -0.86 -62.91
N ALA A 289 23.42 -0.19 -61.91
CA ALA A 289 23.70 -0.77 -60.60
C ALA A 289 22.47 -0.62 -59.70
N SER A 290 21.48 -1.49 -59.87
CA SER A 290 20.20 -1.47 -59.12
C SER A 290 19.50 -0.11 -59.19
N GLY A 291 19.52 0.53 -60.35
CA GLY A 291 18.87 1.81 -60.63
C GLY A 291 19.81 2.97 -60.88
N VAL A 292 20.98 2.97 -60.23
CA VAL A 292 22.00 4.00 -60.47
C VAL A 292 22.55 3.84 -61.89
N GLY A 293 22.36 4.89 -62.71
CA GLY A 293 22.72 4.87 -64.12
C GLY A 293 21.79 4.03 -65.00
N ALA A 294 20.60 3.65 -64.52
CA ALA A 294 19.63 2.93 -65.34
C ALA A 294 19.19 3.77 -66.55
N THR A 295 19.08 3.15 -67.73
CA THR A 295 18.75 3.85 -68.98
C THR A 295 17.58 3.25 -69.74
N LEU A 296 16.86 4.12 -70.46
CA LEU A 296 15.96 3.75 -71.56
C LEU A 296 16.61 4.26 -72.84
N THR A 297 17.08 3.33 -73.68
CA THR A 297 17.73 3.64 -74.97
C THR A 297 16.81 3.26 -76.11
N ALA A 298 16.50 4.18 -77.03
CA ALA A 298 15.65 3.89 -78.17
C ALA A 298 16.25 2.81 -79.09
N SER A 299 15.41 1.91 -79.61
CA SER A 299 15.83 0.88 -80.56
C SER A 299 15.96 1.39 -82.01
N ALA A 300 15.52 2.61 -82.29
CA ALA A 300 15.62 3.26 -83.58
C ALA A 300 16.16 4.69 -83.44
N ASN A 301 16.76 5.20 -84.52
CA ASN A 301 17.19 6.59 -84.59
C ASN A 301 15.98 7.52 -84.71
N GLY A 302 15.98 8.59 -83.93
CA GLY A 302 14.94 9.61 -83.95
C GLY A 302 15.11 10.58 -82.80
N ALA A 303 14.76 11.84 -83.03
CA ALA A 303 14.72 12.83 -81.96
C ALA A 303 13.55 12.52 -81.00
N LEU A 304 13.80 12.66 -79.70
CA LEU A 304 12.80 12.45 -78.67
C LEU A 304 11.79 13.59 -78.65
N THR A 305 10.53 13.25 -78.86
CA THR A 305 9.38 14.12 -78.62
C THR A 305 8.49 13.50 -77.56
N VAL A 306 8.12 14.27 -76.55
CA VAL A 306 7.21 13.84 -75.47
C VAL A 306 6.07 14.84 -75.38
N ASP A 307 4.84 14.33 -75.41
CA ASP A 307 3.62 15.16 -75.35
C ASP A 307 3.62 16.32 -76.36
N GLY A 308 3.97 16.01 -77.61
CA GLY A 308 4.00 16.98 -78.71
C GLY A 308 5.15 17.98 -78.68
N VAL A 309 6.04 17.92 -77.68
CA VAL A 309 7.17 18.85 -77.51
C VAL A 309 8.51 18.13 -77.67
N ALA A 310 9.46 18.73 -78.39
CA ALA A 310 10.81 18.20 -78.49
C ALA A 310 11.55 18.28 -77.13
N ALA A 311 12.22 17.19 -76.77
CA ALA A 311 13.04 17.11 -75.57
C ALA A 311 14.45 17.66 -75.83
N ASN A 312 14.97 18.42 -74.88
CA ASN A 312 16.32 18.97 -74.89
C ASN A 312 17.23 18.16 -73.96
N LEU A 313 18.54 18.28 -74.17
CA LEU A 313 19.53 17.70 -73.27
C LEU A 313 19.35 18.26 -71.86
N ASN A 314 19.45 17.39 -70.84
CA ASN A 314 19.23 17.68 -69.42
C ASN A 314 17.79 17.97 -69.01
N ASP A 315 16.81 17.88 -69.92
CA ASP A 315 15.42 17.91 -69.51
C ASP A 315 15.11 16.72 -68.60
N VAL A 316 14.32 16.98 -67.57
CA VAL A 316 13.77 15.94 -66.70
C VAL A 316 12.39 15.55 -67.21
N ILE A 317 12.16 14.27 -67.41
CA ILE A 317 10.93 13.71 -67.96
C ILE A 317 10.34 12.71 -66.98
N LEU A 318 9.05 12.90 -66.65
CA LEU A 318 8.25 11.89 -65.97
C LEU A 318 7.82 10.82 -66.98
N VAL A 319 8.45 9.65 -66.90
CA VAL A 319 8.10 8.49 -67.71
C VAL A 319 7.12 7.64 -66.90
N LYS A 320 5.82 7.75 -67.21
CA LYS A 320 4.73 7.11 -66.45
C LYS A 320 3.90 6.09 -67.25
N ASN A 321 4.12 5.99 -68.57
CA ASN A 321 3.31 5.18 -69.48
C ASN A 321 4.11 4.11 -70.25
N GLN A 322 5.25 3.63 -69.75
CA GLN A 322 5.94 2.51 -70.40
C GLN A 322 5.07 1.24 -70.39
N ALA A 323 5.30 0.37 -71.37
CA ALA A 323 4.63 -0.93 -71.45
C ALA A 323 4.91 -1.80 -70.21
N SER A 324 6.14 -1.73 -69.69
CA SER A 324 6.53 -2.37 -68.44
C SER A 324 6.64 -1.33 -67.33
N SER A 325 5.76 -1.38 -66.34
CA SER A 325 5.67 -0.36 -65.28
C SER A 325 6.87 -0.29 -64.36
N PHE A 326 7.70 -1.33 -64.25
CA PHE A 326 8.98 -1.25 -63.51
C PHE A 326 10.00 -0.29 -64.15
N GLN A 327 9.78 0.07 -65.43
CA GLN A 327 10.59 1.03 -66.20
C GLN A 327 10.11 2.46 -66.02
N ASN A 328 8.92 2.69 -65.45
CA ASN A 328 8.46 4.04 -65.15
C ASN A 328 9.38 4.69 -64.10
N GLY A 329 9.33 6.02 -64.02
CA GLY A 329 10.12 6.82 -63.10
C GLY A 329 10.44 8.19 -63.66
N ILE A 330 11.35 8.89 -63.00
CA ILE A 330 11.83 10.22 -63.42
C ILE A 330 13.21 10.06 -64.06
N TYR A 331 13.36 10.58 -65.27
CA TYR A 331 14.56 10.44 -66.08
C TYR A 331 15.09 11.78 -66.54
N THR A 332 16.41 11.91 -66.64
CA THR A 332 17.08 13.01 -67.33
C THR A 332 17.43 12.59 -68.76
N VAL A 333 17.19 13.47 -69.72
CA VAL A 333 17.60 13.27 -71.12
C VAL A 333 19.12 13.39 -71.21
N THR A 334 19.80 12.29 -71.50
CA THR A 334 21.27 12.24 -71.66
C THR A 334 21.68 12.20 -73.13
N ALA A 335 20.78 11.80 -74.03
CA ALA A 335 20.88 12.05 -75.46
C ALA A 335 19.49 12.33 -76.05
N THR A 336 19.33 13.42 -76.78
CA THR A 336 18.05 13.82 -77.38
C THR A 336 17.64 12.95 -78.57
N GLY A 337 18.59 12.22 -79.16
CA GLY A 337 18.40 11.49 -80.42
C GLY A 337 18.36 12.40 -81.65
N SER A 338 18.54 11.81 -82.83
CA SER A 338 18.52 12.48 -84.14
C SER A 338 18.24 11.45 -85.25
N ALA A 339 18.25 11.87 -86.52
CA ALA A 339 18.19 10.92 -87.64
C ALA A 339 19.36 9.91 -87.65
N GLY A 340 20.51 10.27 -87.05
CA GLY A 340 21.71 9.44 -87.00
C GLY A 340 21.95 8.71 -85.67
N ALA A 341 21.13 8.93 -84.63
CA ALA A 341 21.36 8.35 -83.31
C ALA A 341 20.06 8.16 -82.51
N PRO A 342 19.96 7.13 -81.65
CA PRO A 342 18.83 6.95 -80.75
C PRO A 342 18.87 7.98 -79.60
N PHE A 343 17.71 8.25 -79.00
CA PHE A 343 17.66 8.99 -77.73
C PHE A 343 18.05 8.06 -76.56
N VAL A 344 18.56 8.67 -75.49
CA VAL A 344 18.89 8.00 -74.24
C VAL A 344 18.33 8.82 -73.08
N LEU A 345 17.59 8.15 -72.21
CA LEU A 345 17.13 8.67 -70.93
C LEU A 345 17.87 7.93 -69.82
N THR A 346 18.37 8.64 -68.82
CA THR A 346 19.01 8.05 -67.63
C THR A 346 18.21 8.42 -66.40
N ARG A 347 17.96 7.49 -65.46
CA ARG A 347 17.20 7.82 -64.23
C ARG A 347 17.83 9.00 -63.49
N ALA A 348 16.98 9.91 -63.03
CA ALA A 348 17.41 11.11 -62.31
C ALA A 348 18.15 10.73 -61.02
N THR A 349 19.18 11.49 -60.65
CA THR A 349 20.06 11.14 -59.51
C THR A 349 19.37 11.16 -58.15
N TYR A 350 18.23 11.83 -58.04
CA TYR A 350 17.39 11.90 -56.84
C TYR A 350 16.20 10.92 -56.88
N TYR A 351 16.16 10.03 -57.87
CA TYR A 351 15.06 9.08 -58.09
C TYR A 351 15.58 7.81 -58.77
N ASN A 352 16.73 7.30 -58.28
CA ASN A 352 17.42 6.16 -58.89
C ASN A 352 17.82 5.05 -57.91
N LEU A 353 17.64 5.24 -56.60
CA LEU A 353 17.72 4.18 -55.60
C LEU A 353 16.33 3.78 -55.10
N SER A 354 16.23 2.57 -54.55
CA SER A 354 15.01 2.09 -53.88
C SER A 354 14.61 3.01 -52.72
N ALA A 355 15.59 3.55 -51.99
CA ALA A 355 15.37 4.48 -50.88
C ALA A 355 15.03 5.92 -51.30
N ASP A 356 15.12 6.25 -52.59
CA ASP A 356 14.75 7.59 -53.10
C ASP A 356 13.31 7.65 -53.60
N ILE A 357 12.59 6.52 -53.57
CA ILE A 357 11.25 6.37 -54.13
C ILE A 357 10.31 5.94 -53.01
N ASP A 358 9.54 6.90 -52.54
CA ASP A 358 8.57 6.74 -51.47
C ASP A 358 7.15 6.83 -52.05
N LEU A 359 6.21 6.13 -51.41
CA LEU A 359 4.80 6.19 -51.73
C LEU A 359 4.27 7.59 -51.37
N GLY A 360 3.65 8.27 -52.33
CA GLY A 360 3.20 9.65 -52.13
C GLY A 360 4.14 10.72 -52.65
N ASP A 361 5.31 10.35 -53.17
CA ASP A 361 6.21 11.24 -53.91
C ASP A 361 5.47 12.00 -55.02
N GLN A 362 5.58 13.33 -55.04
CA GLN A 362 4.88 14.18 -56.01
C GLN A 362 5.86 14.93 -56.92
N THR A 363 5.57 14.98 -58.23
CA THR A 363 6.27 15.89 -59.15
C THR A 363 5.27 16.72 -59.96
N PHE A 364 5.59 18.00 -60.12
CA PHE A 364 4.88 18.92 -60.98
C PHE A 364 5.46 18.90 -62.40
N VAL A 365 4.61 18.82 -63.42
CA VAL A 365 4.98 18.84 -64.83
C VAL A 365 4.82 20.25 -65.38
N THR A 366 5.91 20.85 -65.84
CA THR A 366 5.93 22.29 -66.22
C THR A 366 5.53 22.57 -67.66
N GLY A 367 5.58 21.58 -68.55
CA GLY A 367 5.29 21.75 -69.98
C GLY A 367 4.77 20.48 -70.66
N GLY A 368 4.55 20.56 -71.97
CA GLY A 368 3.85 19.55 -72.76
C GLY A 368 2.51 20.07 -73.29
N ALA A 369 2.03 19.52 -74.40
CA ALA A 369 0.77 19.94 -75.01
C ALA A 369 -0.47 19.60 -74.17
N THR A 370 -0.46 18.46 -73.47
CA THR A 370 -1.62 17.94 -72.70
C THR A 370 -1.30 17.68 -71.24
N GLN A 371 -0.03 17.42 -70.90
CA GLN A 371 0.45 17.10 -69.56
C GLN A 371 1.05 18.29 -68.82
N GLY A 372 1.17 19.45 -69.45
CA GLY A 372 1.67 20.67 -68.80
C GLY A 372 0.76 21.11 -67.65
N ALA A 373 1.36 21.68 -66.59
CA ALA A 373 0.67 22.10 -65.37
C ALA A 373 -0.09 20.99 -64.63
N THR A 374 0.37 19.74 -64.73
CA THR A 374 -0.19 18.59 -63.99
C THR A 374 0.71 18.18 -62.82
N THR A 375 0.12 17.64 -61.76
CA THR A 375 0.85 17.04 -60.63
C THR A 375 0.58 15.55 -60.61
N TRP A 376 1.64 14.77 -60.44
CA TRP A 376 1.59 13.31 -60.42
C TRP A 376 2.21 12.78 -59.14
N THR A 377 1.54 11.80 -58.55
CA THR A 377 1.93 11.17 -57.29
C THR A 377 2.25 9.70 -57.51
N GLN A 378 3.41 9.23 -57.02
CA GLN A 378 3.75 7.82 -56.99
C GLN A 378 2.73 7.08 -56.12
N ASN A 379 2.08 6.04 -56.67
CA ASN A 379 0.99 5.34 -56.00
C ASN A 379 1.12 3.81 -56.03
N ALA A 380 2.31 3.26 -56.28
CA ALA A 380 2.52 1.82 -56.42
C ALA A 380 2.93 1.17 -55.09
N LYS A 381 4.19 1.39 -54.68
CA LYS A 381 4.84 0.70 -53.57
C LYS A 381 5.89 1.61 -52.94
N GLU A 382 5.98 1.58 -51.62
CA GLU A 382 7.07 2.18 -50.83
C GLU A 382 8.39 1.45 -51.09
N ASN A 383 9.46 2.19 -51.39
CA ASN A 383 10.80 1.68 -51.67
C ASN A 383 10.82 0.49 -52.66
N PRO A 384 10.38 0.66 -53.91
CA PRO A 384 10.34 -0.41 -54.91
C PRO A 384 11.75 -0.92 -55.26
N VAL A 385 11.88 -2.22 -55.52
CA VAL A 385 13.11 -2.81 -56.09
C VAL A 385 13.20 -2.41 -57.55
N ILE A 386 14.17 -1.56 -57.85
CA ILE A 386 14.42 -1.02 -59.17
C ILE A 386 14.68 -2.13 -60.20
N GLY A 387 13.90 -2.09 -61.29
CA GLY A 387 14.01 -3.04 -62.40
C GLY A 387 13.15 -4.29 -62.25
N THR A 388 12.43 -4.43 -61.12
CA THR A 388 11.58 -5.58 -60.83
C THR A 388 10.18 -5.14 -60.42
N ASP A 389 10.07 -4.28 -59.40
CA ASP A 389 8.79 -3.84 -58.87
C ASP A 389 8.14 -2.77 -59.78
N PRO A 390 6.81 -2.82 -60.00
CA PRO A 390 6.08 -1.76 -60.70
C PRO A 390 6.23 -0.38 -60.04
N ILE A 391 6.38 0.66 -60.86
CA ILE A 391 6.28 2.07 -60.45
C ILE A 391 5.12 2.70 -61.24
N THR A 392 4.13 3.24 -60.53
CA THR A 392 2.96 3.88 -61.14
C THR A 392 2.76 5.27 -60.56
N PHE A 393 2.16 6.15 -61.37
CA PHE A 393 1.84 7.52 -60.99
C PHE A 393 0.37 7.81 -61.29
N ALA A 394 -0.31 8.47 -60.35
CA ALA A 394 -1.67 8.98 -60.52
C ALA A 394 -1.64 10.52 -60.57
N GLN A 395 -2.45 11.11 -61.45
CA GLN A 395 -2.61 12.56 -61.47
C GLN A 395 -3.41 13.00 -60.25
N THR A 396 -2.87 13.97 -59.50
CA THR A 396 -3.49 14.50 -58.29
C THR A 396 -3.91 15.97 -58.42
N ALA A 397 -3.39 16.70 -59.42
CA ALA A 397 -3.83 18.06 -59.74
C ALA A 397 -3.54 18.45 -61.21
N GLY A 398 -4.15 19.55 -61.67
CA GLY A 398 -3.84 20.22 -62.95
C GLY A 398 -4.82 19.97 -64.10
N VAL A 399 -4.52 20.54 -65.27
CA VAL A 399 -5.33 20.38 -66.49
C VAL A 399 -5.23 18.94 -66.99
N GLY A 400 -6.36 18.24 -67.11
CA GLY A 400 -6.39 16.81 -67.49
C GLY A 400 -7.07 15.88 -66.49
N SER A 401 -7.40 16.32 -65.26
CA SER A 401 -8.26 15.52 -64.37
C SER A 401 -9.67 15.32 -64.94
N TYR A 402 -10.05 16.12 -65.94
CA TYR A 402 -11.40 16.14 -66.50
C TYR A 402 -11.36 16.37 -68.01
N THR A 403 -11.90 15.40 -68.76
CA THR A 403 -12.22 15.56 -70.19
C THR A 403 -13.71 15.81 -70.30
N ALA A 404 -14.12 16.95 -70.86
CA ALA A 404 -15.53 17.18 -71.15
C ALA A 404 -15.99 16.23 -72.27
N GLY A 405 -16.98 15.39 -71.98
CA GLY A 405 -17.65 14.59 -73.02
C GLY A 405 -18.56 15.45 -73.90
N ASN A 406 -19.13 14.86 -74.96
CA ASN A 406 -20.10 15.55 -75.81
C ASN A 406 -21.24 16.18 -74.98
N GLY A 407 -21.54 17.45 -75.23
CA GLY A 407 -22.58 18.21 -74.53
C GLY A 407 -22.12 18.96 -73.27
N LEU A 408 -20.84 18.84 -72.90
CA LEU A 408 -20.23 19.64 -71.84
C LEU A 408 -19.05 20.44 -72.40
N VAL A 409 -18.85 21.65 -71.88
CA VAL A 409 -17.63 22.44 -72.09
C VAL A 409 -16.91 22.59 -70.76
N LEU A 410 -15.59 22.34 -70.76
CA LEU A 410 -14.72 22.62 -69.63
C LEU A 410 -13.90 23.87 -69.96
N ALA A 411 -14.23 24.98 -69.33
CA ALA A 411 -13.49 26.24 -69.46
C ALA A 411 -12.76 26.55 -68.15
N GLY A 412 -11.45 26.35 -68.13
CA GLY A 412 -10.65 26.44 -66.91
C GLY A 412 -11.09 25.37 -65.89
N THR A 413 -11.69 25.81 -64.77
CA THR A 413 -12.19 24.92 -63.70
C THR A 413 -13.72 24.76 -63.68
N GLN A 414 -14.43 25.33 -64.64
CA GLN A 414 -15.90 25.31 -64.68
C GLN A 414 -16.40 24.35 -65.76
N PHE A 415 -17.21 23.38 -65.35
CA PHE A 415 -18.04 22.61 -66.27
C PHE A 415 -19.32 23.39 -66.55
N ALA A 416 -19.61 23.60 -67.83
CA ALA A 416 -20.88 24.12 -68.30
C ALA A 416 -21.49 23.16 -69.33
N ILE A 417 -22.79 23.30 -69.55
CA ILE A 417 -23.44 22.69 -70.71
C ILE A 417 -22.88 23.39 -71.95
N ASP A 418 -22.44 22.62 -72.94
CA ASP A 418 -22.09 23.19 -74.24
C ASP A 418 -23.38 23.65 -74.93
N THR A 419 -23.66 24.95 -74.89
CA THR A 419 -24.88 25.52 -75.48
C THR A 419 -24.88 25.51 -77.02
N THR A 420 -23.74 25.20 -77.65
CA THR A 420 -23.66 24.99 -79.11
C THR A 420 -24.07 23.57 -79.51
N ILE A 421 -24.06 22.64 -78.56
CA ILE A 421 -24.56 21.28 -78.70
C ILE A 421 -25.85 21.16 -77.89
N VAL A 422 -26.97 21.48 -78.53
CA VAL A 422 -28.29 21.42 -77.86
C VAL A 422 -28.75 19.98 -77.62
N THR A 423 -28.20 18.98 -78.30
CA THR A 423 -28.59 17.58 -78.20
C THR A 423 -27.49 16.66 -78.72
N ASP A 424 -27.36 15.46 -78.16
CA ASP A 424 -26.79 14.33 -78.90
C ASP A 424 -27.53 14.18 -80.24
N LEU A 425 -26.81 14.26 -81.36
CA LEU A 425 -27.38 14.16 -82.71
C LEU A 425 -27.81 12.71 -83.05
N SER A 426 -27.40 11.73 -82.24
CA SER A 426 -27.51 10.31 -82.56
C SER A 426 -28.59 9.54 -81.79
N SER A 427 -29.23 10.16 -80.80
CA SER A 427 -30.25 9.49 -79.96
C SER A 427 -31.47 10.37 -79.67
N ALA A 428 -32.62 9.72 -79.43
CA ALA A 428 -33.85 10.41 -79.07
C ALA A 428 -33.76 10.94 -77.64
N GLN A 429 -33.95 12.25 -77.46
CA GLN A 429 -33.84 12.90 -76.15
C GLN A 429 -35.20 13.02 -75.45
N SER A 430 -35.26 12.58 -74.19
CA SER A 430 -36.42 12.77 -73.32
C SER A 430 -36.15 13.91 -72.34
N LEU A 431 -36.92 14.99 -72.43
CA LEU A 431 -36.82 16.14 -71.52
C LEU A 431 -37.89 16.02 -70.41
N SER A 432 -37.59 15.32 -69.33
CA SER A 432 -38.44 15.29 -68.13
C SER A 432 -38.17 16.52 -67.24
N ASN A 433 -39.22 17.04 -66.59
CA ASN A 433 -39.16 18.15 -65.64
C ASN A 433 -38.58 19.47 -66.20
N LYS A 434 -38.79 19.76 -67.49
CA LYS A 434 -38.44 21.04 -68.12
C LYS A 434 -39.70 21.83 -68.49
N THR A 435 -39.68 23.13 -68.25
CA THR A 435 -40.71 24.07 -68.76
C THR A 435 -40.20 24.67 -70.07
N LEU A 436 -40.85 24.34 -71.17
CA LEU A 436 -40.62 24.97 -72.47
C LEU A 436 -41.70 26.04 -72.68
N VAL A 437 -41.31 27.31 -72.75
CA VAL A 437 -42.24 28.42 -73.02
C VAL A 437 -42.23 28.68 -74.52
N SER A 438 -43.35 28.40 -75.19
CA SER A 438 -43.54 28.59 -76.65
C SER A 438 -42.46 27.95 -77.52
N PRO A 439 -42.26 26.62 -77.47
CA PRO A 439 -41.26 25.96 -78.30
C PRO A 439 -41.60 26.08 -79.80
N ALA A 440 -40.63 26.48 -80.61
CA ALA A 440 -40.74 26.38 -82.06
C ALA A 440 -40.44 24.94 -82.49
N LEU A 441 -41.42 24.26 -83.10
CA LEU A 441 -41.25 22.91 -83.64
C LEU A 441 -41.04 23.01 -85.15
N SER A 442 -40.04 22.29 -85.69
CA SER A 442 -39.75 22.22 -87.12
C SER A 442 -39.84 20.79 -87.66
N GLY A 443 -40.08 20.62 -88.96
CA GLY A 443 -40.23 19.30 -89.59
C GLY A 443 -41.62 18.70 -89.37
N VAL A 444 -41.70 17.41 -89.05
CA VAL A 444 -42.96 16.67 -88.83
C VAL A 444 -43.03 16.18 -87.37
N PRO A 445 -43.36 17.04 -86.40
CA PRO A 445 -43.45 16.63 -85.00
C PRO A 445 -44.58 15.61 -84.82
N THR A 446 -44.30 14.52 -84.10
CA THR A 446 -45.31 13.53 -83.72
C THR A 446 -45.85 13.84 -82.33
N ALA A 447 -47.15 13.64 -82.13
CA ALA A 447 -47.81 13.74 -80.84
C ALA A 447 -48.78 12.57 -80.68
N PRO A 448 -48.94 12.00 -79.47
CA PRO A 448 -49.97 10.99 -79.22
C PRO A 448 -51.36 11.51 -79.64
N THR A 449 -52.15 10.66 -80.28
CA THR A 449 -53.53 11.01 -80.66
C THR A 449 -54.42 10.99 -79.42
N ALA A 450 -54.96 12.14 -79.07
CA ALA A 450 -55.92 12.27 -77.98
C ALA A 450 -57.21 11.47 -78.27
N ALA A 451 -57.89 11.03 -77.21
CA ALA A 451 -59.21 10.39 -77.33
C ALA A 451 -60.26 11.40 -77.82
N ALA A 452 -61.29 10.92 -78.53
CA ALA A 452 -62.38 11.76 -79.01
C ALA A 452 -63.05 12.54 -77.86
N GLY A 453 -63.36 13.82 -78.08
CA GLY A 453 -63.97 14.70 -77.07
C GLY A 453 -63.00 15.32 -76.06
N THR A 454 -61.68 15.05 -76.13
CA THR A 454 -60.68 15.68 -75.25
C THR A 454 -60.65 17.21 -75.43
N ASN A 455 -60.76 17.96 -74.32
CA ASN A 455 -60.78 19.43 -74.29
C ASN A 455 -59.73 20.02 -73.31
N SER A 456 -58.47 19.65 -73.48
CA SER A 456 -57.37 20.09 -72.60
C SER A 456 -56.34 20.95 -73.35
N ALA A 457 -55.29 21.40 -72.65
CA ALA A 457 -54.17 22.15 -73.22
C ALA A 457 -53.13 21.27 -73.97
N GLN A 458 -53.43 20.00 -74.24
CA GLN A 458 -52.55 19.10 -75.00
C GLN A 458 -52.45 19.54 -76.47
N ILE A 459 -51.31 19.25 -77.12
CA ILE A 459 -51.15 19.45 -78.56
C ILE A 459 -52.07 18.50 -79.31
N ALA A 460 -52.86 19.02 -80.25
CA ALA A 460 -53.71 18.21 -81.13
C ALA A 460 -52.86 17.55 -82.23
N SER A 461 -52.89 16.21 -82.32
CA SER A 461 -52.31 15.51 -83.46
C SER A 461 -53.16 15.71 -84.73
N THR A 462 -52.54 15.54 -85.90
CA THR A 462 -53.27 15.62 -87.20
C THR A 462 -54.38 14.58 -87.30
N ALA A 463 -54.18 13.39 -86.73
CA ALA A 463 -55.19 12.35 -86.67
C ALA A 463 -56.39 12.75 -85.80
N PHE A 464 -56.15 13.40 -84.65
CA PHE A 464 -57.23 13.92 -83.80
C PHE A 464 -58.03 15.02 -84.52
N ALA A 465 -57.34 15.97 -85.16
CA ALA A 465 -57.98 17.05 -85.91
C ALA A 465 -58.79 16.51 -87.10
N ALA A 466 -58.27 15.54 -87.85
CA ALA A 466 -58.97 14.91 -88.97
C ALA A 466 -60.22 14.14 -88.50
N ALA A 467 -60.13 13.40 -87.40
CA ALA A 467 -61.27 12.70 -86.82
C ALA A 467 -62.37 13.66 -86.35
N ALA A 468 -61.99 14.76 -85.68
CA ALA A 468 -62.94 15.80 -85.25
C ALA A 468 -63.63 16.45 -86.47
N ALA A 469 -62.88 16.77 -87.53
CA ALA A 469 -63.44 17.31 -88.77
C ALA A 469 -64.41 16.32 -89.46
N ALA A 470 -64.08 15.03 -89.48
CA ALA A 470 -64.96 13.99 -90.03
C ALA A 470 -66.27 13.86 -89.22
N THR A 471 -66.20 13.92 -87.89
CA THR A 471 -67.41 13.94 -87.03
C THR A 471 -68.26 15.18 -87.27
N ALA A 472 -67.65 16.36 -87.44
CA ALA A 472 -68.37 17.58 -87.79
C ALA A 472 -69.06 17.50 -89.15
N ALA A 473 -68.41 16.90 -90.16
CA ALA A 473 -69.00 16.69 -91.49
C ALA A 473 -70.19 15.70 -91.45
N ALA A 474 -70.11 14.64 -90.64
CA ALA A 474 -71.20 13.67 -90.47
C ALA A 474 -72.42 14.26 -89.74
N GLY A 475 -72.23 15.25 -88.86
CA GLY A 475 -73.32 15.96 -88.18
C GLY A 475 -74.16 16.88 -89.09
N SER A 476 -73.73 17.11 -90.34
CA SER A 476 -74.40 17.98 -91.31
C SER A 476 -75.21 17.20 -92.37
N LEU A 477 -75.93 16.15 -91.97
CA LEU A 477 -76.99 15.56 -92.79
C LEU A 477 -78.34 15.89 -92.15
N VAL A 478 -78.80 17.13 -92.30
CA VAL A 478 -80.20 17.47 -92.04
C VAL A 478 -81.01 16.88 -93.19
N ASN A 479 -81.69 15.76 -92.94
CA ASN A 479 -82.65 15.18 -93.89
C ASN A 479 -83.86 16.10 -94.00
N VAL A 480 -83.76 17.15 -94.82
CA VAL A 480 -84.87 18.04 -95.16
C VAL A 480 -85.74 17.35 -96.22
N GLN A 481 -86.62 16.45 -95.79
CA GLN A 481 -87.68 15.94 -96.67
C GLN A 481 -88.83 16.94 -96.69
N VAL A 482 -88.86 17.76 -97.74
CA VAL A 482 -89.98 18.66 -98.06
C VAL A 482 -91.16 17.81 -98.55
N LYS A 483 -92.29 17.89 -97.85
CA LYS A 483 -93.54 17.23 -98.22
C LYS A 483 -94.17 17.94 -99.43
N THR A 484 -94.05 17.39 -100.64
CA THR A 484 -94.83 17.81 -101.81
C THR A 484 -96.09 16.96 -101.98
N ALA A 485 -97.16 17.57 -102.50
CA ALA A 485 -98.55 17.15 -102.37
C ALA A 485 -99.05 15.98 -103.25
N SER A 486 -98.20 15.05 -103.68
CA SER A 486 -98.65 13.79 -104.30
C SER A 486 -97.83 12.62 -103.79
N GLY A 487 -98.39 11.89 -102.83
CA GLY A 487 -97.69 10.88 -102.04
C GLY A 487 -97.39 9.59 -102.79
N THR A 488 -96.18 9.47 -103.35
CA THR A 488 -95.51 8.17 -103.53
C THR A 488 -93.99 8.40 -103.57
N TYR A 489 -93.26 7.80 -102.63
CA TYR A 489 -91.79 7.78 -102.62
C TYR A 489 -91.30 6.36 -102.83
N THR A 490 -90.41 6.19 -103.80
CA THR A 490 -89.55 5.01 -103.95
C THR A 490 -88.15 5.40 -103.47
N PRO A 491 -87.53 4.66 -102.53
CA PRO A 491 -86.24 5.02 -101.96
C PRO A 491 -85.06 4.70 -102.88
N THR A 492 -84.04 5.55 -102.83
CA THR A 492 -82.62 5.15 -102.96
C THR A 492 -81.92 5.47 -101.66
#